data_AF-A0A353REM2-F1
#
_entry.id   AF-A0A353REM2-F1
#
_cell.length_a   1.000
_cell.length_b   1.000
_cell.length_c   1.000
_cell.angle_alpha   90.00
_cell.angle_beta   90.00
_cell.angle_gamma   90.00
#
_symmetry.space_group_name_H-M   'P 1'
#
loop_
_entity.id
_entity.type
_entity.pdbx_description
1 polymer ?
#
loop_
_entity_poly.entity_id
_entity_poly.type
_entity_poly.pdbx_seq_one_letter_code
_entity_poly.pdbx_strand_id
1 'polypeptide(L)'
;VNLGCAKNQVDGERMLAALRRAGYRVEPDAARADAVVVNTCGFIEAAKREAIGEILECARLKAQGRIRAIVVTGCLAERYRGQVMRELPEVDAVAGIGADGDIAAVVAKALGGGKPQVFP
;
A
#
# COMPACT_ATOMS: atom_id res chain seq x y z
N VAL A 1 -5.53 -3.88 -1.71
CA VAL A 1 -6.39 -3.37 -2.79
C VAL A 1 -5.54 -3.11 -4.02
N ASN A 2 -6.03 -3.45 -5.21
CA ASN A 2 -5.30 -3.28 -6.46
C ASN A 2 -6.12 -2.47 -7.47
N LEU A 3 -5.59 -1.34 -7.92
CA LEU A 3 -6.30 -0.34 -8.71
C LEU A 3 -5.46 0.04 -9.94
N GLY A 4 -6.09 0.13 -11.12
CA GLY A 4 -5.41 0.54 -12.34
C GLY A 4 -5.36 -0.55 -13.40
N CYS A 5 -4.17 -0.94 -13.84
CA CYS A 5 -3.99 -1.75 -15.06
C CYS A 5 -3.50 -3.17 -14.78
N ALA A 6 -3.42 -3.99 -15.83
CA ALA A 6 -2.94 -5.38 -15.76
C ALA A 6 -1.54 -5.50 -15.13
N LYS A 7 -0.67 -4.49 -15.31
CA LYS A 7 0.64 -4.45 -14.64
C LYS A 7 0.49 -4.41 -13.11
N ASN A 8 -0.42 -3.58 -12.58
CA ASN A 8 -0.67 -3.55 -11.14
C ASN A 8 -1.17 -4.91 -10.63
N GLN A 9 -1.95 -5.65 -11.40
CA GLN A 9 -2.36 -7.00 -11.02
C GLN A 9 -1.18 -7.97 -10.91
N VAL A 10 -0.31 -8.00 -11.93
CA VAL A 10 0.89 -8.85 -11.91
C VAL A 10 1.84 -8.47 -10.76
N ASP A 11 2.09 -7.18 -10.56
CA ASP A 11 2.92 -6.69 -9.46
C ASP A 11 2.26 -7.04 -8.10
N GLY A 12 0.93 -6.98 -8.02
CA GLY A 12 0.13 -7.42 -6.88
C GLY A 12 0.30 -8.89 -6.55
N GLU A 13 0.30 -9.78 -7.53
CA GLU A 13 0.54 -11.21 -7.34
C GLU A 13 1.95 -11.49 -6.80
N ARG A 14 2.95 -10.76 -7.28
CA ARG A 14 4.34 -10.84 -6.78
C ARG A 14 4.43 -10.41 -5.32
N MET A 15 3.78 -9.30 -4.97
CA MET A 15 3.70 -8.82 -3.58
C MET A 15 2.98 -9.83 -2.68
N LEU A 16 1.86 -10.40 -3.13
CA LEU A 16 1.14 -11.44 -2.39
C LEU A 16 2.02 -12.67 -2.13
N ALA A 17 2.80 -13.10 -3.13
CA ALA A 17 3.75 -14.19 -2.97
C ALA A 17 4.87 -13.85 -1.96
N ALA A 18 5.41 -12.63 -2.00
CA ALA A 18 6.42 -12.16 -1.06
C ALA A 18 5.88 -12.11 0.39
N LEU A 19 4.68 -11.56 0.57
CA LEU A 19 4.01 -11.50 1.88
C LEU A 19 3.73 -12.91 2.44
N ARG A 20 3.24 -13.84 1.62
CA ARG A 20 3.01 -15.23 2.06
C ARG A 20 4.30 -15.92 2.48
N ARG A 21 5.41 -15.74 1.73
CA ARG A 21 6.72 -16.30 2.10
C ARG A 21 7.23 -15.73 3.43
N ALA A 22 6.89 -14.48 3.74
CA ALA A 22 7.22 -13.85 5.01
C ALA A 22 6.25 -14.22 6.17
N GLY A 23 5.30 -15.13 5.94
CA GLY A 23 4.38 -15.62 6.97
C GLY A 23 3.10 -14.80 7.15
N TYR A 24 2.85 -13.79 6.31
CA TYR A 24 1.60 -13.04 6.35
C TYR A 24 0.43 -13.84 5.78
N ARG A 25 -0.74 -13.65 6.37
CA ARG A 25 -2.02 -14.12 5.84
C ARG A 25 -2.72 -13.01 5.08
N VAL A 26 -3.33 -13.37 3.96
CA VAL A 26 -4.11 -12.44 3.14
C VAL A 26 -5.55 -12.50 3.62
N GLU A 27 -6.08 -11.34 4.02
CA GLU A 27 -7.46 -11.20 4.46
C GLU A 27 -8.26 -10.45 3.39
N PRO A 28 -9.42 -10.96 2.94
CA PRO A 28 -10.26 -10.27 1.96
C PRO A 28 -10.96 -9.03 2.52
N ASP A 29 -11.26 -9.00 3.81
CA ASP A 29 -11.83 -7.82 4.48
C ASP A 29 -10.70 -6.95 5.07
N ALA A 30 -10.49 -5.76 4.49
CA ALA A 30 -9.51 -4.80 4.97
C ALA A 30 -9.64 -4.53 6.47
N ALA A 31 -10.86 -4.56 7.00
CA ALA A 31 -11.16 -4.20 8.36
C ALA A 31 -10.93 -5.36 9.37
N ARG A 32 -10.44 -6.50 8.89
CA ARG A 32 -9.92 -7.64 9.66
C ARG A 32 -8.39 -7.82 9.48
N ALA A 33 -7.74 -6.98 8.68
CA ALA A 33 -6.31 -7.04 8.40
C ALA A 33 -5.50 -6.17 9.38
N ASP A 34 -4.25 -6.56 9.65
CA ASP A 34 -3.32 -5.71 10.42
C ASP A 34 -2.81 -4.50 9.61
N ALA A 35 -2.61 -4.70 8.31
CA ALA A 35 -2.12 -3.69 7.39
C ALA A 35 -2.83 -3.81 6.04
N VAL A 36 -3.01 -2.68 5.36
CA VAL A 36 -3.56 -2.63 4.01
C VAL A 36 -2.50 -2.11 3.04
N VAL A 37 -2.30 -2.85 1.94
CA VAL A 37 -1.46 -2.43 0.82
C VAL A 37 -2.37 -1.94 -0.31
N VAL A 38 -2.24 -0.66 -0.69
CA VAL A 38 -2.94 -0.03 -1.81
C VAL A 38 -1.98 0.09 -2.99
N ASN A 39 -2.12 -0.83 -3.95
CA ASN A 39 -1.35 -0.80 -5.20
C ASN A 39 -2.14 -0.04 -6.27
N THR A 40 -1.59 1.05 -6.81
CA THR A 40 -2.34 1.93 -7.70
C THR A 40 -1.52 2.47 -8.88
N CYS A 41 -2.22 2.73 -10.00
CA CYS A 41 -1.67 3.35 -11.19
C CYS A 41 -1.61 4.88 -11.08
N GLY A 42 -0.45 5.48 -11.40
CA GLY A 42 -0.25 6.93 -11.42
C GLY A 42 -0.62 7.61 -12.75
N PHE A 43 -1.13 6.86 -13.73
CA PHE A 43 -1.44 7.35 -15.07
C PHE A 43 -2.95 7.40 -15.36
N ILE A 44 -3.74 6.54 -14.74
CA ILE A 44 -5.18 6.49 -14.94
C ILE A 44 -5.84 7.38 -13.88
N GLU A 45 -6.50 8.46 -14.30
CA GLU A 45 -7.13 9.41 -13.36
C GLU A 45 -8.18 8.77 -12.45
N ALA A 46 -8.98 7.84 -12.98
CA ALA A 46 -9.95 7.09 -12.18
C ALA A 46 -9.26 6.32 -11.05
N ALA A 47 -8.21 5.55 -11.37
CA ALA A 47 -7.43 4.79 -10.40
C ALA A 47 -6.77 5.67 -9.33
N LYS A 48 -6.34 6.89 -9.70
CA LYS A 48 -5.79 7.87 -8.74
C LYS A 48 -6.86 8.34 -7.75
N ARG A 49 -8.05 8.70 -8.24
CA ARG A 49 -9.17 9.14 -7.39
C ARG A 49 -9.66 8.02 -6.48
N GLU A 50 -9.83 6.82 -7.04
CA GLU A 50 -10.21 5.62 -6.28
C GLU A 50 -9.19 5.30 -5.20
N ALA A 51 -7.89 5.38 -5.50
CA ALA A 51 -6.84 5.14 -4.51
C ALA A 51 -6.88 6.13 -3.35
N ILE A 52 -7.14 7.41 -3.60
CA ILE A 52 -7.29 8.40 -2.52
C ILE A 52 -8.51 8.05 -1.65
N GLY A 53 -9.65 7.71 -2.26
CA GLY A 53 -10.84 7.28 -1.51
C GLY A 53 -10.58 6.04 -0.65
N GLU A 54 -9.89 5.05 -1.20
CA GLU A 54 -9.52 3.82 -0.48
C GLU A 54 -8.56 4.10 0.69
N ILE A 55 -7.58 4.98 0.49
CA ILE A 55 -6.65 5.40 1.55
C ILE A 55 -7.40 6.08 2.69
N LEU A 56 -8.34 6.98 2.38
CA LEU A 56 -9.14 7.68 3.39
C LEU A 56 -10.07 6.73 4.15
N GLU A 57 -10.65 5.74 3.48
CA GLU A 57 -11.46 4.71 4.15
C GLU A 57 -10.58 3.82 5.05
N CYS A 58 -9.40 3.43 4.59
CA CYS A 58 -8.42 2.75 5.43
C CYS A 58 -7.98 3.61 6.63
N ALA A 59 -7.83 4.92 6.44
CA ALA A 59 -7.52 5.86 7.52
C ALA A 59 -8.61 5.86 8.59
N ARG A 60 -9.88 5.81 8.19
CA ARG A 60 -11.02 5.68 9.09
C ARG A 60 -10.95 4.37 9.88
N LEU A 61 -10.65 3.25 9.22
CA LEU A 61 -10.47 1.95 9.88
C LEU A 61 -9.30 1.97 10.87
N LYS A 62 -8.21 2.65 10.53
CA LYS A 62 -7.03 2.82 11.39
C LYS A 62 -7.36 3.67 12.62
N ALA A 63 -8.09 4.77 12.45
CA ALA A 63 -8.56 5.61 13.55
C ALA A 63 -9.50 4.86 14.52
N GLN A 64 -10.21 3.83 14.03
CA GLN A 64 -11.04 2.94 14.83
C GLN A 64 -10.25 1.79 15.49
N GLY A 65 -8.93 1.72 15.27
CA GLY A 65 -8.08 0.65 15.78
C GLY A 65 -8.28 -0.71 15.09
N ARG A 66 -8.98 -0.74 13.94
CA ARG A 66 -9.26 -1.99 13.21
C ARG A 66 -8.08 -2.45 12.36
N ILE A 67 -7.31 -1.50 11.85
CA ILE A 67 -6.04 -1.75 11.15
C ILE A 67 -4.95 -0.90 11.79
N ARG A 68 -3.68 -1.24 11.55
CA ARG A 68 -2.53 -0.53 12.13
C ARG A 68 -1.69 0.22 11.12
N ALA A 69 -1.63 -0.24 9.87
CA ALA A 69 -0.79 0.36 8.84
C ALA A 69 -1.44 0.47 7.46
N ILE A 70 -1.12 1.55 6.74
CA ILE A 70 -1.47 1.80 5.34
C ILE A 70 -0.19 1.93 4.52
N VAL A 71 -0.03 1.08 3.51
CA VAL A 71 1.12 1.09 2.59
C VAL A 71 0.63 1.41 1.19
N VAL A 72 1.18 2.46 0.58
CA VAL A 72 0.84 2.86 -0.80
C VAL A 72 1.97 2.44 -1.73
N THR A 73 1.62 1.80 -2.86
CA THR A 73 2.60 1.32 -3.83
C THR A 73 2.10 1.44 -5.28
N GLY A 74 2.95 1.05 -6.23
CA GLY A 74 2.70 1.12 -7.67
C GLY A 74 3.12 2.45 -8.31
N CYS A 75 2.69 2.67 -9.55
CA CYS A 75 3.09 3.83 -10.34
C CYS A 75 2.71 5.18 -9.71
N LEU A 76 1.64 5.23 -8.89
CA LEU A 76 1.29 6.45 -8.16
C LEU A 76 2.35 6.76 -7.10
N ALA A 77 2.70 5.77 -6.28
CA ALA A 77 3.76 5.89 -5.27
C ALA A 77 5.09 6.33 -5.88
N GLU A 78 5.47 5.75 -7.03
CA GLU A 78 6.69 6.09 -7.76
C GLU A 78 6.70 7.53 -8.27
N ARG A 79 5.56 8.01 -8.79
CA ARG A 79 5.44 9.33 -9.40
C ARG A 79 5.41 10.44 -8.36
N TYR A 80 4.69 10.23 -7.26
CA TYR A 80 4.45 11.27 -6.26
C TYR A 80 5.36 11.12 -5.03
N ARG A 81 5.95 9.95 -4.79
CA ARG A 81 6.95 9.67 -3.75
C ARG A 81 6.57 10.27 -2.39
N GLY A 82 7.46 11.08 -1.81
CA GLY A 82 7.21 11.75 -0.54
C GLY A 82 6.06 12.75 -0.54
N GLN A 83 5.53 13.15 -1.71
CA GLN A 83 4.29 13.95 -1.77
C GLN A 83 3.10 13.18 -1.23
N VAL A 84 3.02 11.87 -1.48
CA VAL A 84 1.95 11.01 -0.93
C VAL A 84 1.92 11.13 0.60
N MET A 85 3.07 11.03 1.26
CA MET A 85 3.16 11.13 2.72
C MET A 85 2.87 12.54 3.26
N ARG A 86 3.15 13.59 2.47
CA ARG A 86 2.87 14.97 2.86
C ARG A 86 1.39 15.30 2.75
N GLU A 87 0.72 14.82 1.71
CA GLU A 87 -0.69 15.11 1.44
C GLU A 87 -1.63 14.12 2.15
N LEU A 88 -1.18 12.90 2.40
CA LEU A 88 -1.93 11.83 3.07
C LEU A 88 -1.12 11.35 4.31
N PRO A 89 -1.09 12.12 5.40
CA PRO A 89 -0.28 11.82 6.59
C PRO A 89 -0.67 10.51 7.31
N GLU A 90 -1.85 9.97 7.03
CA GLU A 90 -2.35 8.67 7.46
C GLU A 90 -1.55 7.49 6.89
N VAL A 91 -0.88 7.68 5.75
CA VAL A 91 -0.05 6.67 5.10
C VAL A 91 1.19 6.44 5.95
N ASP A 92 1.49 5.17 6.19
CA ASP A 92 2.64 4.75 6.99
C ASP A 92 3.83 4.41 6.10
N ALA A 93 3.61 3.97 4.87
CA ALA A 93 4.72 3.66 3.99
C ALA A 93 4.42 3.91 2.52
N VAL A 94 5.47 4.24 1.77
CA VAL A 94 5.42 4.36 0.31
C VAL A 94 6.49 3.48 -0.31
N ALA A 95 6.10 2.63 -1.24
CA ALA A 95 6.99 1.75 -1.99
C ALA A 95 6.82 1.98 -3.50
N GLY A 96 7.89 2.37 -4.18
CA GLY A 96 7.93 2.61 -5.61
C GLY A 96 7.78 1.37 -6.49
N ILE A 97 7.89 1.55 -7.80
CA ILE A 97 7.85 0.44 -8.75
C ILE A 97 9.09 -0.44 -8.56
N GLY A 98 8.91 -1.76 -8.57
CA GLY A 98 10.01 -2.71 -8.44
C GLY A 98 10.38 -3.06 -6.99
N ALA A 99 9.76 -2.41 -6.01
CA ALA A 99 9.90 -2.73 -4.58
C ALA A 99 9.07 -3.96 -4.16
N ASP A 100 8.51 -4.73 -5.11
CA ASP A 100 7.63 -5.89 -4.84
C ASP A 100 8.29 -6.92 -3.91
N GLY A 101 9.60 -7.11 -4.05
CA GLY A 101 10.38 -8.03 -3.20
C GLY A 101 10.58 -7.53 -1.77
N ASP A 102 10.62 -6.21 -1.59
CA ASP A 102 10.83 -5.56 -0.29
C ASP A 102 9.52 -5.31 0.47
N ILE A 103 8.37 -5.56 -0.15
CA ILE A 103 7.06 -5.20 0.39
C ILE A 103 6.82 -5.78 1.79
N ALA A 104 7.32 -7.00 2.06
CA ALA A 104 7.19 -7.61 3.38
C ALA A 104 7.97 -6.83 4.45
N ALA A 105 9.19 -6.38 4.15
CA ALA A 105 9.98 -5.56 5.05
C ALA A 105 9.37 -4.16 5.23
N VAL A 106 8.79 -3.58 4.17
CA VAL A 106 8.06 -2.31 4.22
C VAL A 106 6.86 -2.43 5.16
N VAL A 107 6.03 -3.46 4.99
CA VAL A 107 4.86 -3.72 5.85
C VAL A 107 5.28 -3.95 7.30
N ALA A 108 6.34 -4.73 7.55
CA ALA A 108 6.84 -4.97 8.90
C ALA A 108 7.27 -3.68 9.60
N LYS A 109 8.02 -2.81 8.90
CA LYS A 109 8.44 -1.50 9.43
C LYS A 109 7.25 -0.58 9.70
N ALA A 110 6.26 -0.56 8.80
CA ALA A 110 5.04 0.23 8.97
C ALA A 110 4.23 -0.24 10.19
N LEU A 111 4.07 -1.56 10.37
CA LEU A 111 3.42 -2.14 11.55
C LEU A 111 4.16 -1.85 12.86
N GLY A 112 5.49 -1.66 12.79
CA GLY A 112 6.33 -1.22 13.90
C GLY A 112 6.28 0.28 14.18
N GLY A 113 5.43 1.05 13.50
CA GLY A 113 5.32 2.51 13.65
C GLY A 113 6.36 3.32 12.87
N GLY A 114 7.19 2.67 12.04
CA GLY A 114 8.11 3.35 11.14
C GLY A 114 7.40 3.96 9.94
N LYS A 115 8.03 4.95 9.30
CA LYS A 115 7.52 5.58 8.07
C LYS A 115 8.41 5.34 6.83
N PRO A 116 8.64 4.08 6.40
CA PRO A 116 9.59 3.77 5.35
C PRO A 116 9.14 4.31 3.97
N GLN A 117 10.11 4.80 3.21
CA GLN A 117 9.97 5.19 1.82
C GLN A 117 11.03 4.43 1.01
N VAL A 118 10.62 3.56 0.11
CA VAL A 118 11.52 2.67 -0.66
C VAL A 118 11.31 2.89 -2.14
N PHE A 119 12.39 3.23 -2.85
CA PHE A 119 12.40 3.46 -4.30
C PHE A 119 13.69 2.84 -4.87
N PRO A 120 13.60 1.67 -5.52
CA PRO A 120 14.73 1.03 -6.19
C PRO A 120 15.30 1.84 -7.37
#